data_AF-A0A1S2R6E6-F1
#
_entry.id   AF-A0A1S2R6E6-F1
#
_cell.length_a   1.000
_cell.length_b   1.000
_cell.length_c   1.000
_cell.angle_alpha   90.00
_cell.angle_beta   90.00
_cell.angle_gamma   90.00
#
_symmetry.space_group_name_H-M   'P 1'
#
loop_
_entity.id
_entity.type
_entity.pdbx_description
1 polymer ?
#
loop_
_entity_poly.entity_id
_entity_poly.type
_entity_poly.pdbx_seq_one_letter_code
_entity_poly.pdbx_strand_id
1 'polypeptide(L)'
;MFIGMQTLPLIYIDNNTNHILENISVSFDGDKGKIPSIQKIKPGERKQMSLFNMNVKGITPLYLMHENKKLKITERQYIFENFTKDFRGTILVEIKGIKHDGRFDITVVENYSLH
;
A
#
# COMPACT_ATOMS: atom_id res chain seq x y z
N MET A 1 -19.67 -27.70 1.35
CA MET A 1 -18.39 -27.00 1.17
C MET A 1 -18.73 -25.53 0.97
N PHE A 2 -18.69 -24.73 2.03
CA PHE A 2 -18.91 -23.28 1.91
C PHE A 2 -17.69 -22.71 1.20
N ILE A 3 -17.86 -22.33 -0.07
CA ILE A 3 -16.88 -21.50 -0.77
C ILE A 3 -17.08 -20.09 -0.21
N GLY A 4 -16.61 -19.86 1.01
CA GLY A 4 -16.69 -18.55 1.65
C GLY A 4 -15.95 -17.54 0.77
N MET A 5 -16.59 -16.42 0.45
CA MET A 5 -15.94 -15.29 -0.20
C MET A 5 -14.65 -14.97 0.55
N GLN A 6 -13.51 -15.12 -0.11
CA GLN A 6 -12.23 -14.73 0.47
C GLN A 6 -12.20 -13.20 0.56
N THR A 7 -12.29 -12.67 1.77
CA THR A 7 -12.03 -11.26 2.04
C THR A 7 -10.54 -11.00 2.02
N LEU A 8 -10.08 -10.33 0.97
CA LEU A 8 -8.69 -9.88 0.86
C LEU A 8 -8.44 -8.68 1.77
N PRO A 9 -7.24 -8.58 2.37
CA PRO A 9 -6.76 -7.34 2.98
C PRO A 9 -6.93 -6.14 2.05
N LEU A 10 -7.41 -5.04 2.60
CA LEU A 10 -7.55 -3.77 1.88
C LEU A 10 -6.53 -2.76 2.37
N ILE A 11 -5.91 -2.07 1.41
CA ILE A 11 -5.05 -0.93 1.68
C ILE A 11 -5.67 0.30 1.05
N TYR A 12 -5.92 1.30 1.87
CA TYR A 12 -6.31 2.63 1.47
C TYR A 12 -5.07 3.51 1.35
N ILE A 13 -5.03 4.35 0.32
CA ILE A 13 -3.97 5.32 0.10
C ILE A 13 -4.61 6.69 -0.08
N ASP A 14 -4.29 7.60 0.84
CA ASP A 14 -4.70 8.99 0.79
C ASP A 14 -3.60 9.85 0.20
N ASN A 15 -3.98 10.64 -0.79
CA ASN A 15 -3.13 11.70 -1.28
C ASN A 15 -3.50 13.03 -0.62
N ASN A 16 -2.84 13.32 0.50
CA ASN A 16 -2.97 14.59 1.20
C ASN A 16 -1.99 15.66 0.69
N THR A 17 -1.33 15.40 -0.45
CA THR A 17 -0.45 16.36 -1.12
C THR A 17 -1.23 17.21 -2.12
N ASN A 18 -0.60 18.26 -2.63
CA ASN A 18 -1.09 19.08 -3.74
C ASN A 18 -0.64 18.55 -5.12
N HIS A 19 -0.05 17.36 -5.20
CA HIS A 19 0.44 16.75 -6.43
C HIS A 19 -0.39 15.54 -6.85
N ILE A 20 -0.40 15.23 -8.14
CA ILE A 20 -0.91 13.93 -8.62
C ILE A 20 0.15 12.87 -8.31
N LEU A 21 -0.24 11.81 -7.61
CA LEU A 21 0.61 10.65 -7.37
C LEU A 21 0.34 9.60 -8.45
N GLU A 22 1.41 8.96 -8.93
CA GLU A 22 1.34 8.01 -10.04
C GLU A 22 2.08 6.72 -9.68
N ASN A 23 1.64 5.61 -10.28
CA ASN A 23 2.31 4.30 -10.18
C ASN A 23 2.62 3.86 -8.75
N ILE A 24 1.63 3.99 -7.87
CA ILE A 24 1.74 3.60 -6.46
C ILE A 24 1.38 2.12 -6.34
N SER A 25 2.26 1.32 -5.77
CA SER A 25 1.99 -0.10 -5.52
C SER A 25 2.30 -0.49 -4.09
N VAL A 26 1.76 -1.64 -3.67
CA VAL A 26 2.14 -2.26 -2.40
C VAL A 26 2.56 -3.69 -2.67
N SER A 27 3.67 -4.11 -2.06
CA SER A 27 4.20 -5.47 -2.18
C SER A 27 4.81 -5.96 -0.86
N PHE A 28 5.18 -7.23 -0.84
CA PHE A 28 5.96 -7.87 0.22
C PHE A 28 7.02 -8.79 -0.40
N ASP A 29 8.06 -9.10 0.37
CA ASP A 29 9.13 -9.96 -0.12
C ASP A 29 8.63 -11.39 -0.41
N GLY A 30 9.00 -11.92 -1.57
CA GLY A 30 8.56 -13.24 -2.02
C GLY A 30 7.16 -13.27 -2.64
N ASP A 31 6.52 -12.12 -2.85
CA ASP A 31 5.31 -12.05 -3.66
C ASP A 31 5.60 -12.51 -5.10
N LYS A 32 4.90 -13.56 -5.53
CA LYS A 32 4.97 -14.11 -6.90
C LYS A 32 3.75 -13.74 -7.74
N GLY A 33 2.79 -13.02 -7.14
CA GLY A 33 1.59 -12.56 -7.79
C GLY A 33 1.82 -11.30 -8.61
N LYS A 34 0.76 -10.86 -9.30
CA LYS A 34 0.72 -9.54 -9.91
C LYS A 34 0.64 -8.49 -8.81
N ILE A 35 1.69 -7.67 -8.69
CA ILE A 35 1.73 -6.57 -7.72
C ILE A 35 0.58 -5.59 -8.02
N PRO A 36 -0.34 -5.34 -7.07
CA PRO A 36 -1.40 -4.37 -7.27
C PRO A 36 -0.82 -2.96 -7.37
N SER A 37 -1.32 -2.18 -8.33
CA SER A 37 -0.90 -0.80 -8.54
C SER A 37 -2.06 0.13 -8.83
N ILE A 38 -1.97 1.34 -8.28
CA ILE A 38 -2.83 2.47 -8.57
C ILE A 38 -2.07 3.39 -9.50
N GLN A 39 -2.58 3.55 -10.72
CA GLN A 39 -1.94 4.34 -11.75
C GLN A 39 -1.91 5.84 -11.43
N LYS A 40 -2.97 6.35 -10.78
CA LYS A 40 -3.13 7.77 -10.51
C LYS A 40 -3.99 8.03 -9.26
N ILE A 41 -3.56 8.96 -8.42
CA ILE A 41 -4.30 9.49 -7.26
C ILE A 41 -4.25 11.02 -7.30
N LYS A 42 -5.39 11.68 -7.44
CA LYS A 42 -5.48 13.15 -7.46
C LYS A 42 -5.30 13.74 -6.05
N PRO A 43 -4.92 15.02 -5.92
CA PRO A 43 -4.92 15.72 -4.63
C PRO A 43 -6.26 15.57 -3.89
N GLY A 44 -6.21 15.23 -2.61
CA GLY A 44 -7.38 15.00 -1.75
C GLY A 44 -8.16 13.71 -2.04
N GLU A 45 -7.67 12.86 -2.94
CA GLU A 45 -8.34 11.61 -3.30
C GLU A 45 -7.83 10.44 -2.45
N ARG A 46 -8.77 9.56 -2.06
CA ARG A 46 -8.50 8.25 -1.51
C ARG A 46 -8.67 7.18 -2.58
N LYS A 47 -7.71 6.27 -2.70
CA LYS A 47 -7.84 5.05 -3.49
C LYS A 47 -7.64 3.83 -2.61
N GLN A 48 -8.12 2.68 -3.08
CA GLN A 48 -7.92 1.41 -2.39
C GLN A 48 -7.35 0.37 -3.34
N MET A 49 -6.61 -0.58 -2.78
CA MET A 49 -6.19 -1.80 -3.46
C MET A 49 -6.36 -3.01 -2.54
N SER A 50 -6.59 -4.17 -3.12
CA SER A 50 -6.61 -5.43 -2.40
C SER A 50 -5.27 -6.15 -2.56
N LEU A 51 -4.77 -6.76 -1.49
CA LEU A 51 -3.57 -7.59 -1.53
C LEU A 51 -3.92 -9.07 -1.42
N PHE A 52 -3.30 -9.88 -2.27
CA PHE A 52 -3.41 -11.33 -2.18
C PHE A 52 -2.39 -11.87 -1.16
N ASN A 53 -2.86 -12.45 -0.06
CA ASN A 53 -2.00 -12.86 1.06
C ASN A 53 -1.88 -14.38 1.27
N MET A 54 -2.51 -15.23 0.45
CA MET A 54 -2.45 -16.69 0.65
C MET A 54 -1.04 -17.29 0.53
N ASN A 55 -0.14 -16.61 -0.19
CA ASN A 55 1.23 -17.06 -0.41
C ASN A 55 2.21 -16.56 0.66
N VAL A 56 1.75 -15.74 1.61
CA VAL A 56 2.59 -15.19 2.68
C VAL A 56 3.00 -16.31 3.63
N LYS A 57 4.31 -16.42 3.89
CA LYS A 57 4.88 -17.43 4.79
C LYS A 57 5.33 -16.74 6.08
N GLY A 58 4.57 -16.97 7.15
CA GLY A 58 4.86 -16.36 8.45
C GLY A 58 4.49 -14.88 8.50
N ILE A 59 5.20 -14.14 9.34
CA ILE A 59 5.07 -12.68 9.46
C ILE A 59 5.94 -12.05 8.38
N THR A 60 5.36 -11.19 7.55
CA THR A 60 6.07 -10.54 6.46
C THR A 60 5.76 -9.04 6.43
N PRO A 61 6.76 -8.18 6.24
CA PRO A 61 6.53 -6.75 6.11
C PRO A 61 5.92 -6.36 4.76
N LEU A 62 5.08 -5.32 4.76
CA LEU A 62 4.56 -4.66 3.55
C LEU A 62 5.33 -3.39 3.24
N TYR A 63 5.40 -3.09 1.95
CA TYR A 63 6.10 -1.92 1.44
C TYR A 63 5.26 -1.17 0.41
N LEU A 64 5.14 0.14 0.60
CA LEU A 64 4.69 1.06 -0.43
C LEU A 64 5.84 1.30 -1.40
N MET A 65 5.55 1.17 -2.69
CA MET A 65 6.51 1.40 -3.76
C MET A 65 6.01 2.50 -4.69
N HIS A 66 6.94 3.34 -5.12
CA HIS A 66 6.68 4.40 -6.09
C HIS A 66 7.94 4.75 -6.87
N GLU A 67 7.76 5.34 -8.05
CA GLU A 67 8.89 5.87 -8.82
C GLU A 67 9.32 7.23 -8.27
N ASN A 68 10.55 7.33 -7.78
CA ASN A 68 11.14 8.60 -7.42
C ASN A 68 11.73 9.26 -8.67
N LYS A 69 10.98 10.19 -9.26
CA LYS A 69 11.37 10.90 -10.48
C LYS A 69 12.67 11.70 -10.34
N LYS A 70 13.05 12.13 -9.13
CA LYS A 70 14.30 12.87 -8.89
C LYS A 70 15.52 11.95 -8.93
N LEU A 71 15.41 10.80 -8.28
CA LEU A 71 16.51 9.82 -8.18
C LEU A 71 16.50 8.77 -9.30
N LYS A 72 15.41 8.68 -10.08
CA LYS A 72 15.19 7.67 -11.13
C LYS A 72 15.29 6.23 -10.61
N ILE A 73 14.81 6.00 -9.40
CA ILE A 73 14.75 4.69 -8.75
C ILE A 73 13.31 4.37 -8.34
N THR A 74 13.04 3.10 -8.09
CA THR A 74 11.84 2.69 -7.35
C THR A 74 12.14 2.77 -5.86
N GLU A 75 11.46 3.67 -5.17
CA GLU A 75 11.51 3.76 -3.72
C GLU A 75 10.69 2.62 -3.11
N ARG A 76 11.15 2.18 -1.93
CA ARG A 76 10.50 1.14 -1.16
C ARG A 76 10.41 1.61 0.28
N GLN A 77 9.21 1.97 0.72
CA GLN A 77 8.94 2.47 2.05
C GLN A 77 8.14 1.45 2.84
N TYR A 78 8.63 1.10 4.03
CA TYR A 78 7.95 0.21 4.93
C TYR A 78 6.62 0.80 5.40
N ILE A 79 5.54 0.01 5.38
CA ILE A 79 4.22 0.47 5.82
C ILE A 79 3.57 -0.43 6.88
N PHE A 80 3.94 -1.70 7.00
CA PHE A 80 3.28 -2.59 7.97
C PHE A 80 4.15 -3.80 8.30
N GLU A 81 4.19 -4.20 9.58
CA GLU A 81 5.05 -5.30 10.06
C GLU A 81 4.40 -6.67 9.96
N ASN A 82 3.15 -6.74 10.41
CA ASN A 82 2.54 -8.00 10.83
C ASN A 82 1.63 -8.60 9.76
N PHE A 83 2.05 -8.55 8.48
CA PHE A 83 1.24 -9.13 7.41
C PHE A 83 1.38 -10.64 7.39
N THR A 84 0.24 -11.33 7.43
CA THR A 84 0.16 -12.79 7.44
C THR A 84 -0.91 -13.25 6.46
N LYS A 85 -0.92 -14.55 6.15
CA LYS A 85 -1.98 -15.19 5.35
C LYS A 85 -3.39 -15.03 5.97
N ASP A 86 -3.45 -14.87 7.28
CA ASP A 86 -4.68 -14.77 8.06
C ASP A 86 -5.05 -13.32 8.37
N PHE A 87 -4.25 -12.35 7.93
CA PHE A 87 -4.59 -10.94 8.04
C PHE A 87 -5.90 -10.65 7.30
N ARG A 88 -6.82 -9.96 7.97
CA ARG A 88 -8.14 -9.54 7.45
C ARG A 88 -8.43 -8.07 7.73
N GLY A 89 -7.46 -7.33 8.26
CA GLY A 89 -7.60 -5.92 8.59
C GLY A 89 -7.54 -5.02 7.36
N THR A 90 -7.75 -3.72 7.61
CA THR A 90 -7.47 -2.68 6.63
C THR A 90 -6.35 -1.77 7.12
N ILE A 91 -5.54 -1.29 6.18
CA ILE A 91 -4.42 -0.39 6.44
C ILE A 91 -4.69 0.89 5.68
N LEU A 92 -4.55 2.04 6.34
CA LEU A 92 -4.58 3.34 5.68
C LEU A 92 -3.16 3.91 5.63
N VAL A 93 -2.70 4.25 4.43
CA VAL A 93 -1.45 4.95 4.18
C VAL A 93 -1.78 6.37 3.74
N GLU A 94 -1.40 7.35 4.55
CA GLU A 94 -1.59 8.76 4.23
C GLU A 94 -0.28 9.38 3.74
N ILE A 95 -0.27 9.83 2.49
CA ILE A 95 0.86 10.53 1.90
C ILE A 95 0.65 12.03 2.15
N LYS A 96 1.34 12.57 3.17
CA LYS A 96 1.20 13.94 3.67
C LYS A 96 2.01 14.96 2.86
N GLY A 97 3.09 14.51 2.24
CA GLY A 97 3.97 15.38 1.47
C GLY A 97 4.97 14.62 0.60
N ILE A 98 5.74 15.37 -0.18
CA ILE A 98 6.87 14.87 -0.96
C ILE A 98 8.12 15.58 -0.46
N LYS A 99 9.07 14.82 0.07
CA LYS A 99 10.34 15.32 0.60
C LYS A 99 11.20 15.89 -0.52
N HIS A 100 12.20 16.68 -0.15
CA HIS A 100 13.09 17.33 -1.12
C HIS A 100 13.78 16.33 -2.06
N ASP A 101 14.07 15.12 -1.60
CA ASP A 101 14.69 14.04 -2.38
C ASP A 101 13.70 13.21 -3.22
N GLY A 102 12.40 13.50 -3.16
CA GLY A 102 11.36 12.78 -3.90
C GLY A 102 10.74 11.58 -3.17
N ARG A 103 11.18 11.29 -1.93
CA ARG A 103 10.51 10.31 -1.06
C ARG A 103 9.18 10.88 -0.57
N PHE A 104 8.21 10.00 -0.33
CA PHE A 104 6.99 10.42 0.33
C PHE A 104 7.19 10.63 1.81
N ASP A 105 6.44 11.57 2.36
CA ASP A 105 6.23 11.68 3.79
C ASP A 105 4.92 10.99 4.12
N ILE A 106 5.00 9.87 4.86
CA ILE A 106 3.89 8.95 5.05
C ILE A 106 3.51 8.79 6.53
N THR A 107 2.22 8.62 6.78
CA THR A 107 1.66 8.17 8.05
C THR A 107 0.86 6.91 7.80
N VAL A 108 0.98 5.90 8.66
CA VAL A 108 0.22 4.66 8.54
C VAL A 108 -0.72 4.52 9.73
N VAL A 109 -1.98 4.20 9.45
CA VAL A 109 -2.97 3.82 10.45
C VAL A 109 -3.34 2.36 10.23
N GLU A 110 -2.99 1.52 11.21
CA GLU A 110 -3.36 0.12 11.26
C GLU A 110 -4.80 -0.05 11.76
N ASN A 111 -5.50 -1.11 11.32
CA ASN A 111 -6.89 -1.40 11.71
C ASN A 111 -7.85 -0.25 11.40
N TYR A 112 -7.65 0.40 10.26
CA TYR A 112 -8.51 1.48 9.82
C TYR A 112 -9.96 0.99 9.69
N SER A 113 -10.90 1.82 10.15
CA SER A 113 -12.34 1.56 10.05
C SER A 113 -12.98 2.72 9.31
N LEU A 114 -13.76 2.40 8.27
CA LEU A 114 -14.61 3.37 7.60
C LEU A 114 -15.77 3.67 8.55
N HIS A 115 -15.69 4.80 9.25
CA HIS A 115 -16.84 5.36 9.96
C HIS A 115 -17.82 5.99 8.98
#